data_AF-A0A830H205-F1
#
_entry.id   AF-A0A830H205-F1
#
_cell.length_a   1.000
_cell.length_b   1.000
_cell.length_c   1.000
_cell.angle_alpha   90.00
_cell.angle_beta   90.00
_cell.angle_gamma   90.00
#
_symmetry.space_group_name_H-M   'P 1'
#
loop_
_entity.id
_entity.type
_entity.pdbx_description
1 polymer ?
#
loop_
_entity_poly.entity_id
_entity_poly.type
_entity_poly.pdbx_seq_one_letter_code
_entity_poly.pdbx_strand_id
1 'polypeptide(L)'
;MTQPNQPTTQPNQPTTQPNQPTTQPNQPTTQPNQPTTQPNQPTTQPTKSRFGDKLLQELKNTFGIEGKAESDRRIMIEIPDPAQIRKVAEFLREKGIDHVKSITGIDYPDQKKFSIVYHVSSYGDFELAKLILSLRTYVPYERPEIETLYEIWPSVWTFERETYEMLGITFKGHPDLRRMFLPEDFEGVYPLRKSFKVKQEALFIDKQA
;
A
#
# COMPACT_ATOMS: atom_id res chain seq x y z
N MET A 1 -28.92 78.47 22.25
CA MET A 1 -27.62 79.13 22.50
C MET A 1 -26.58 78.43 21.61
N THR A 2 -25.93 79.20 20.74
CA THR A 2 -24.55 79.05 20.17
C THR A 2 -23.95 77.65 19.94
N GLN A 3 -23.77 77.27 18.65
CA GLN A 3 -22.51 76.94 17.91
C GLN A 3 -21.34 76.17 18.63
N PRO A 4 -20.32 75.62 17.92
CA PRO A 4 -20.27 74.62 16.83
C PRO A 4 -19.05 73.63 16.99
N ASN A 5 -18.83 72.76 15.98
CA ASN A 5 -17.60 72.04 15.53
C ASN A 5 -16.33 71.93 16.43
N GLN A 6 -15.72 70.73 16.50
CA GLN A 6 -14.50 70.35 15.74
C GLN A 6 -13.91 68.96 16.14
N PRO A 7 -13.07 68.34 15.27
CA PRO A 7 -12.76 66.91 15.27
C PRO A 7 -11.49 66.57 16.06
N THR A 8 -11.34 65.31 16.49
CA THR A 8 -10.04 64.78 16.94
C THR A 8 -9.75 63.43 16.30
N THR A 9 -8.71 63.46 15.47
CA THR A 9 -7.93 62.35 14.96
C THR A 9 -7.15 61.68 16.09
N GLN A 10 -7.12 60.35 16.16
CA GLN A 10 -5.95 59.52 16.50
C GLN A 10 -6.29 58.00 16.51
N PRO A 11 -5.29 57.10 16.38
CA PRO A 11 -5.37 55.93 15.50
C PRO A 11 -5.58 54.59 16.22
N ASN A 12 -5.98 53.60 15.41
CA ASN A 12 -6.21 52.18 15.73
C ASN A 12 -5.27 51.58 16.78
N GLN A 13 -5.86 50.99 17.83
CA GLN A 13 -5.26 49.89 18.58
C GLN A 13 -5.97 48.57 18.19
N PRO A 14 -5.22 47.49 17.87
CA PRO A 14 -5.81 46.19 17.58
C PRO A 14 -6.26 45.52 18.87
N THR A 15 -7.55 45.18 18.98
CA THR A 15 -8.10 44.40 20.09
C THR A 15 -7.81 42.91 19.90
N THR A 16 -7.23 42.32 20.95
CA THR A 16 -6.93 40.89 21.09
C THR A 16 -8.15 40.13 21.64
N GLN A 17 -8.66 39.18 20.83
CA GLN A 17 -9.49 38.00 21.19
C GLN A 17 -10.96 38.21 21.64
N PRO A 18 -11.83 37.17 21.68
CA PRO A 18 -11.94 35.91 20.91
C PRO A 18 -13.37 35.63 20.36
N ASN A 19 -13.46 34.62 19.48
CA ASN A 19 -14.66 33.98 18.88
C ASN A 19 -16.03 34.17 19.57
N GLN A 20 -16.99 34.71 18.82
CA GLN A 20 -18.43 34.46 19.02
C GLN A 20 -19.07 33.95 17.71
N PRO A 21 -19.95 32.93 17.76
CA PRO A 21 -20.69 32.47 16.60
C PRO A 21 -21.95 33.32 16.39
N THR A 22 -22.09 33.98 15.24
CA THR A 22 -23.35 34.65 14.85
C THR A 22 -24.15 33.79 13.89
N THR A 23 -25.21 33.20 14.43
CA THR A 23 -26.39 32.71 13.70
C THR A 23 -27.18 33.90 13.15
N GLN A 24 -27.35 34.04 11.83
CA GLN A 24 -28.62 34.42 11.19
C GLN A 24 -28.55 34.33 9.64
N PRO A 25 -29.68 34.02 8.95
CA PRO A 25 -29.72 33.64 7.54
C PRO A 25 -30.16 34.77 6.58
N ASN A 26 -29.73 34.64 5.32
CA ASN A 26 -30.25 35.25 4.08
C ASN A 26 -30.18 36.78 3.91
N GLN A 27 -29.18 37.23 3.16
CA GLN A 27 -29.31 38.37 2.23
C GLN A 27 -28.79 37.97 0.83
N PRO A 28 -29.49 38.31 -0.27
CA PRO A 28 -29.03 38.00 -1.62
C PRO A 28 -27.79 38.81 -2.00
N THR A 29 -26.75 38.13 -2.49
CA THR A 29 -25.53 38.75 -3.03
C THR A 29 -25.77 39.33 -4.41
N THR A 30 -25.73 40.66 -4.56
CA THR A 30 -25.63 41.32 -5.88
C THR A 30 -24.25 41.92 -6.06
N GLN A 31 -23.24 41.10 -6.37
CA GLN A 31 -22.05 41.54 -7.11
C GLN A 31 -21.55 40.38 -8.01
N PRO A 32 -21.46 40.58 -9.34
CA PRO A 32 -20.92 39.59 -10.26
C PRO A 32 -19.42 39.35 -10.04
N ASN A 33 -19.03 38.07 -10.06
CA ASN A 33 -17.67 37.56 -9.89
C ASN A 33 -16.63 38.29 -10.77
N GLN A 34 -15.58 38.82 -10.16
CA GLN A 34 -14.31 39.06 -10.87
C GLN A 34 -13.55 37.73 -11.01
N PRO A 35 -12.98 37.41 -12.19
CA PRO A 35 -12.13 36.23 -12.31
C PRO A 35 -10.83 36.45 -11.51
N THR A 36 -10.60 35.64 -10.47
CA THR A 36 -9.28 35.56 -9.84
C THR A 36 -8.34 34.81 -10.77
N THR A 37 -7.55 35.54 -11.55
CA THR A 37 -6.36 35.02 -12.25
C THR A 37 -5.22 34.85 -11.26
N GLN A 38 -5.31 33.86 -10.37
CA GLN A 38 -4.15 33.32 -9.66
C GLN A 38 -4.22 31.80 -9.74
N PRO A 39 -3.23 31.12 -10.36
CA PRO A 39 -3.13 29.67 -10.29
C PRO A 39 -3.04 29.29 -8.82
N ASN A 40 -3.90 28.39 -8.36
CA ASN A 40 -3.74 27.73 -7.07
C ASN A 40 -2.32 27.18 -7.01
N GLN A 41 -1.45 27.82 -6.22
CA GLN A 41 -0.20 27.20 -5.82
C GLN A 41 -0.59 25.92 -5.07
N PRO A 42 -0.01 24.76 -5.42
CA PRO A 42 -0.25 23.55 -4.63
C PRO A 42 0.14 23.85 -3.19
N THR A 43 -0.87 23.90 -2.32
CA THR A 43 -0.70 24.09 -0.89
C THR A 43 -0.03 22.81 -0.39
N THR A 44 1.17 22.99 0.16
CA THR A 44 2.05 21.96 0.75
C THR A 44 2.64 20.94 -0.23
N GLN A 45 3.97 20.98 -0.37
CA GLN A 45 4.73 19.77 -0.69
C GLN A 45 4.35 18.70 0.35
N PRO A 46 3.91 17.50 -0.06
CA PRO A 46 3.70 16.45 0.91
C PRO A 46 5.05 16.13 1.51
N THR A 47 5.09 16.11 2.83
CA THR A 47 6.19 15.58 3.61
C THR A 47 6.52 14.20 3.04
N LYS A 48 7.74 13.98 2.54
CA LYS A 48 8.31 12.63 2.59
C LYS A 48 7.99 12.10 3.99
N SER A 49 7.22 11.01 4.06
CA SER A 49 6.70 10.52 5.33
C SER A 49 7.87 10.32 6.30
N ARG A 50 7.95 11.13 7.38
CA ARG A 50 8.98 11.04 8.43
C ARG A 50 9.07 9.61 8.98
N PHE A 51 7.95 8.89 8.99
CA PHE A 51 7.90 7.48 9.35
C PHE A 51 8.60 6.60 8.30
N GLY A 52 8.32 6.79 7.02
CA GLY A 52 8.91 6.01 5.93
C GLY A 52 10.43 6.11 5.89
N ASP A 53 10.98 7.32 5.95
CA ASP A 53 12.44 7.53 5.94
C ASP A 53 13.10 6.92 7.18
N LYS A 54 12.47 7.06 8.36
CA LYS A 54 12.95 6.45 9.60
C LYS A 54 12.92 4.92 9.52
N LEU A 55 11.84 4.35 9.02
CA LEU A 55 11.68 2.90 8.85
C LEU A 55 12.78 2.33 7.93
N LEU A 56 13.06 3.00 6.81
CA LEU A 56 14.11 2.58 5.89
C LEU A 56 15.50 2.59 6.53
N GLN A 57 15.80 3.60 7.36
CA GLN A 57 17.05 3.64 8.11
C GLN A 57 17.14 2.52 9.15
N GLU A 58 16.06 2.26 9.89
CA GLU A 58 16.01 1.18 10.88
C GLU A 58 16.18 -0.21 10.22
N LEU A 59 15.54 -0.45 9.06
CA LEU A 59 15.70 -1.69 8.28
C LEU A 59 17.14 -1.88 7.80
N LYS A 60 17.76 -0.81 7.27
CA LYS A 60 19.16 -0.84 6.84
C LYS A 60 20.11 -1.13 7.99
N ASN A 61 19.91 -0.50 9.14
CA ASN A 61 20.79 -0.67 10.31
C ASN A 61 20.63 -2.05 10.98
N THR A 62 19.41 -2.60 10.98
CA THR A 62 19.10 -3.85 11.70
C THR A 62 19.35 -5.08 10.85
N PHE A 63 18.99 -5.03 9.56
CA PHE A 63 19.00 -6.20 8.67
C PHE A 63 19.94 -6.02 7.46
N GLY A 64 20.54 -4.84 7.27
CA GLY A 64 21.28 -4.54 6.04
C GLY A 64 20.40 -4.48 4.80
N ILE A 65 19.08 -4.32 4.98
CA ILE A 65 18.10 -4.35 3.90
C ILE A 65 17.82 -2.92 3.44
N GLU A 66 17.95 -2.70 2.13
CA GLU A 66 17.61 -1.42 1.51
C GLU A 66 16.17 -1.43 1.01
N GLY A 67 15.49 -0.29 1.14
CA GLY A 67 14.18 -0.07 0.57
C GLY A 67 14.13 1.27 -0.15
N LYS A 68 13.18 1.38 -1.08
CA LYS A 68 12.97 2.53 -1.94
C LYS A 68 11.57 3.07 -1.72
N ALA A 69 11.47 4.37 -1.47
CA ALA A 69 10.19 5.06 -1.52
C ALA A 69 9.80 5.27 -3.00
N GLU A 70 8.68 4.66 -3.42
CA GLU A 70 8.08 4.88 -4.75
C GLU A 70 7.15 6.11 -4.73
N SER A 71 6.54 6.38 -3.58
CA SER A 71 5.78 7.60 -3.30
C SER A 71 5.71 7.85 -1.79
N ASP A 72 5.08 8.94 -1.36
CA ASP A 72 4.93 9.28 0.06
C ASP A 72 4.23 8.20 0.89
N ARG A 73 3.47 7.32 0.22
CA ARG A 73 2.63 6.28 0.82
C ARG A 73 2.98 4.87 0.35
N ARG A 74 4.03 4.71 -0.46
CA ARG A 74 4.44 3.41 -1.00
C ARG A 74 5.93 3.23 -0.87
N ILE A 75 6.33 2.21 -0.13
CA ILE A 75 7.73 1.83 0.04
C ILE A 75 7.89 0.41 -0.43
N MET A 76 8.89 0.17 -1.26
CA MET A 76 9.29 -1.15 -1.70
C MET A 76 10.54 -1.57 -0.94
N ILE A 77 10.50 -2.76 -0.33
CA ILE A 77 11.59 -3.33 0.45
C ILE A 77 11.96 -4.63 -0.23
N GLU A 78 13.18 -4.71 -0.77
CA GLU A 78 13.67 -5.94 -1.39
C GLU A 78 14.48 -6.72 -0.36
N ILE A 79 14.12 -7.99 -0.17
CA ILE A 79 14.67 -8.91 0.83
C ILE A 79 15.30 -10.06 0.05
N PRO A 80 16.59 -9.96 -0.33
CA PRO A 80 17.22 -10.92 -1.24
C PRO A 80 17.29 -12.34 -0.66
N ASP A 81 17.49 -12.43 0.66
CA ASP A 81 17.51 -13.70 1.37
C ASP A 81 16.11 -14.00 1.95
N PRO A 82 15.38 -15.01 1.42
CA PRO A 82 14.06 -15.37 1.91
C PRO A 82 14.08 -15.82 3.37
N ALA A 83 15.21 -16.25 3.94
CA ALA A 83 15.29 -16.60 5.36
C ALA A 83 15.12 -15.39 6.30
N GLN A 84 15.26 -14.16 5.79
CA GLN A 84 15.05 -12.95 6.58
C GLN A 84 13.61 -12.47 6.60
N ILE A 85 12.73 -12.98 5.72
CA ILE A 85 11.35 -12.48 5.58
C ILE A 85 10.58 -12.49 6.90
N ARG A 86 10.74 -13.57 7.68
CA ARG A 86 10.04 -13.77 8.96
C ARG A 86 10.48 -12.73 9.99
N LYS A 87 11.78 -12.50 10.13
CA LYS A 87 12.34 -11.50 11.04
C LYS A 87 11.93 -10.08 10.67
N VAL A 88 11.91 -9.77 9.36
CA VAL A 88 11.43 -8.48 8.87
C VAL A 88 9.93 -8.30 9.16
N ALA A 89 9.13 -9.35 8.95
CA ALA A 89 7.70 -9.32 9.25
C ALA A 89 7.43 -9.13 10.76
N GLU A 90 8.16 -9.81 11.64
CA GLU A 90 8.10 -9.62 13.10
C GLU A 90 8.44 -8.17 13.48
N PHE A 91 9.55 -7.63 12.95
CA PHE A 91 9.95 -6.25 13.16
C PHE A 91 8.87 -5.25 12.70
N LEU A 92 8.28 -5.46 11.53
CA LEU A 92 7.22 -4.59 11.03
C LEU A 92 5.94 -4.68 11.87
N ARG A 93 5.60 -5.87 12.36
CA ARG A 93 4.47 -6.07 13.27
C ARG A 93 4.66 -5.29 14.57
N GLU A 94 5.86 -5.29 15.14
CA GLU A 94 6.19 -4.49 16.33
C GLU A 94 6.05 -2.97 16.09
N LYS A 95 6.20 -2.52 14.83
CA LYS A 95 5.98 -1.13 14.42
C LYS A 95 4.53 -0.78 14.12
N GLY A 96 3.59 -1.70 14.35
CA GLY A 96 2.15 -1.49 14.15
C GLY A 96 1.64 -1.89 12.77
N ILE A 97 2.47 -2.50 11.90
CA ILE A 97 2.01 -3.07 10.63
C ILE A 97 1.36 -4.42 10.92
N ASP A 98 0.04 -4.42 11.08
CA ASP A 98 -0.71 -5.56 11.59
C ASP A 98 -1.40 -6.42 10.52
N HIS A 99 -1.34 -6.03 9.24
CA HIS A 99 -2.13 -6.69 8.20
C HIS A 99 -1.40 -6.86 6.85
N VAL A 100 -1.51 -8.05 6.28
CA VAL A 100 -1.18 -8.31 4.86
C VAL A 100 -2.44 -8.16 4.01
N LYS A 101 -2.41 -7.19 3.09
CA LYS A 101 -3.52 -6.88 2.17
C LYS A 101 -3.56 -7.81 0.96
N SER A 102 -2.41 -8.28 0.49
CA SER A 102 -2.30 -9.24 -0.60
C SER A 102 -0.91 -9.85 -0.68
N ILE A 103 -0.82 -11.02 -1.31
CA ILE A 103 0.43 -11.64 -1.75
C ILE A 103 0.38 -11.78 -3.26
N THR A 104 1.45 -11.39 -3.94
CA THR A 104 1.59 -11.58 -5.39
C THR A 104 2.78 -12.48 -5.65
N GLY A 105 2.55 -13.62 -6.29
CA GLY A 105 3.60 -14.47 -6.82
C GLY A 105 3.89 -14.14 -8.29
N ILE A 106 5.17 -14.07 -8.66
CA ILE A 106 5.62 -13.77 -10.03
C ILE A 106 6.60 -14.86 -10.46
N ASP A 107 6.31 -15.50 -11.60
CA ASP A 107 7.14 -16.49 -12.27
C ASP A 107 8.15 -15.78 -13.21
N TYR A 108 9.45 -15.94 -12.93
CA TYR A 108 10.56 -15.48 -13.77
C TYR A 108 11.38 -16.68 -14.32
N PRO A 109 10.95 -17.32 -15.43
CA PRO A 109 11.61 -18.52 -15.95
C PRO A 109 13.07 -18.30 -16.32
N ASP A 110 13.35 -17.17 -16.98
CA ASP A 110 14.68 -16.82 -17.47
C ASP A 110 15.71 -16.65 -16.33
N GLN A 111 15.21 -16.33 -15.13
CA GLN A 111 16.01 -16.16 -13.91
C GLN A 111 15.92 -17.37 -12.97
N LYS A 112 15.16 -18.41 -13.35
CA LYS A 112 14.91 -19.63 -12.55
C LYS A 112 14.49 -19.36 -11.10
N LYS A 113 13.69 -18.32 -10.87
CA LYS A 113 13.21 -17.94 -9.55
C LYS A 113 11.79 -17.41 -9.58
N PHE A 114 11.05 -17.65 -8.51
CA PHE A 114 9.81 -16.95 -8.25
C PHE A 114 10.08 -15.74 -7.39
N SER A 115 9.32 -14.68 -7.59
CA SER A 115 9.24 -13.58 -6.63
C SER A 115 7.93 -13.64 -5.87
N ILE A 116 7.98 -13.34 -4.58
CA ILE A 116 6.81 -13.25 -3.72
C ILE A 116 6.81 -11.83 -3.18
N VAL A 117 5.71 -11.10 -3.38
CA VAL A 117 5.55 -9.73 -2.91
C VAL A 117 4.39 -9.68 -1.93
N TYR A 118 4.68 -9.37 -0.68
CA TYR A 118 3.68 -9.12 0.35
C TYR A 118 3.37 -7.62 0.37
N HIS A 119 2.11 -7.26 0.20
CA HIS A 119 1.64 -5.89 0.41
C HIS A 119 1.08 -5.77 1.82
N VAL A 120 1.80 -5.06 2.69
CA VAL A 120 1.48 -4.97 4.12
C VAL A 120 1.19 -3.55 4.54
N SER A 121 0.35 -3.40 5.56
CA SER A 121 -0.15 -2.13 6.07
C SER A 121 -0.72 -2.35 7.48
N SER A 122 -1.34 -1.33 8.05
CA SER A 122 -2.07 -1.44 9.32
C SER A 122 -3.57 -1.24 9.10
N TYR A 123 -4.38 -1.97 9.86
CA TYR A 123 -5.79 -1.65 10.08
C TYR A 123 -6.05 -1.10 11.49
N GLY A 124 -5.15 -1.34 12.45
CA GLY A 124 -5.25 -0.81 13.81
C GLY A 124 -4.87 0.66 13.95
N ASP A 125 -4.00 1.17 13.08
CA ASP A 125 -3.52 2.56 13.09
C ASP A 125 -3.90 3.27 11.78
N PHE A 126 -4.66 4.37 11.91
CA PHE A 126 -5.19 5.12 10.77
C PHE A 126 -4.12 5.83 9.92
N GLU A 127 -3.01 6.26 10.53
CA GLU A 127 -1.93 6.90 9.79
C GLU A 127 -1.09 5.85 9.06
N LEU A 128 -0.83 4.71 9.70
CA LEU A 128 -0.14 3.58 9.05
C LEU A 128 -1.00 2.90 7.99
N ALA A 129 -2.34 2.93 8.11
CA ALA A 129 -3.26 2.39 7.11
C ALA A 129 -3.12 3.04 5.72
N LYS A 130 -2.65 4.29 5.69
CA LYS A 130 -2.38 5.05 4.46
C LYS A 130 -1.08 4.64 3.79
N LEU A 131 -0.19 3.97 4.52
CA LEU A 131 1.10 3.48 4.04
C LEU A 131 0.98 2.03 3.57
N ILE A 132 1.53 1.74 2.39
CA ILE A 132 1.65 0.38 1.85
C ILE A 132 3.13 0.06 1.71
N LEU A 133 3.57 -0.98 2.41
CA LEU A 133 4.91 -1.54 2.28
C LEU A 133 4.83 -2.77 1.37
N SER A 134 5.71 -2.85 0.38
CA SER A 134 5.80 -4.01 -0.52
C SER A 134 7.08 -4.78 -0.19
N LEU A 135 6.94 -5.91 0.48
CA LEU A 135 8.06 -6.78 0.86
C LEU A 135 8.26 -7.79 -0.26
N ARG A 136 9.31 -7.61 -1.06
CA ARG A 136 9.65 -8.50 -2.15
C ARG A 136 10.76 -9.45 -1.72
N THR A 137 10.57 -10.74 -1.94
CA THR A 137 11.62 -11.75 -1.81
C THR A 137 11.58 -12.72 -2.99
N TYR A 138 12.52 -13.65 -3.02
CA TYR A 138 12.71 -14.61 -4.11
C TYR A 138 12.93 -16.02 -3.58
N VAL A 139 12.40 -17.02 -4.30
CA VAL A 139 12.62 -18.44 -4.04
C VAL A 139 13.04 -19.15 -5.33
N PRO A 140 13.92 -20.16 -5.27
CA PRO A 140 14.40 -20.85 -6.47
C PRO A 140 13.34 -21.76 -7.10
N TYR A 141 13.45 -22.05 -8.40
CA TYR A 141 12.50 -22.93 -9.11
C TYR A 141 12.59 -24.39 -8.70
N GLU A 142 13.82 -24.85 -8.43
CA GLU A 142 14.10 -26.24 -8.10
C GLU A 142 13.53 -26.61 -6.73
N ARG A 143 13.43 -25.62 -5.84
CA ARG A 143 12.92 -25.78 -4.48
C ARG A 143 12.14 -24.53 -4.04
N PRO A 144 10.92 -24.31 -4.58
CA PRO A 144 10.13 -23.13 -4.31
C PRO A 144 9.49 -23.23 -2.92
N GLU A 145 10.27 -22.97 -1.89
CA GLU A 145 9.88 -23.08 -0.49
C GLU A 145 10.21 -21.80 0.28
N ILE A 146 9.33 -21.38 1.18
CA ILE A 146 9.53 -20.27 2.11
C ILE A 146 8.80 -20.53 3.43
N GLU A 147 9.17 -19.85 4.51
CA GLU A 147 8.39 -19.90 5.76
C GLU A 147 7.07 -19.14 5.61
N THR A 148 6.01 -19.68 6.21
CA THR A 148 4.73 -18.96 6.35
C THR A 148 4.91 -17.72 7.23
N LEU A 149 4.12 -16.69 6.98
CA LEU A 149 3.98 -15.56 7.88
C LEU A 149 2.72 -15.65 8.76
N TYR A 150 2.02 -16.79 8.76
CA TYR A 150 0.72 -16.94 9.42
C TYR A 150 0.72 -16.61 10.91
N GLU A 151 1.74 -17.03 11.66
CA GLU A 151 1.86 -16.75 13.11
C GLU A 151 2.08 -15.24 13.40
N ILE A 152 2.56 -14.49 12.41
CA ILE A 152 2.80 -13.05 12.48
C ILE A 152 1.54 -12.30 12.04
N TRP A 153 1.04 -12.64 10.85
CA TRP A 153 -0.13 -12.05 10.22
C TRP A 153 -1.10 -13.14 9.77
N PRO A 154 -2.14 -13.46 10.55
CA PRO A 154 -3.13 -14.47 10.17
C PRO A 154 -3.84 -14.19 8.84
N SER A 155 -3.82 -12.93 8.36
CA SER A 155 -4.44 -12.55 7.09
C SER A 155 -3.78 -13.20 5.86
N VAL A 156 -2.58 -13.78 5.99
CA VAL A 156 -1.92 -14.49 4.88
C VAL A 156 -2.57 -15.82 4.52
N TRP A 157 -3.46 -16.36 5.38
CA TRP A 157 -4.04 -17.70 5.25
C TRP A 157 -4.49 -18.06 3.83
N THR A 158 -5.35 -17.23 3.25
CA THR A 158 -5.90 -17.51 1.92
C THR A 158 -4.86 -17.25 0.82
N PHE A 159 -4.05 -16.21 0.99
CA PHE A 159 -3.10 -15.76 -0.02
C PHE A 159 -1.91 -16.73 -0.20
N GLU A 160 -1.43 -17.33 0.88
CA GLU A 160 -0.37 -18.35 0.82
C GLU A 160 -0.90 -19.64 0.18
N ARG A 161 -2.15 -20.04 0.48
CA ARG A 161 -2.81 -21.18 -0.18
C ARG A 161 -3.02 -20.95 -1.67
N GLU A 162 -3.46 -19.75 -2.06
CA GLU A 162 -3.58 -19.36 -3.47
C GLU A 162 -2.23 -19.45 -4.18
N THR A 163 -1.19 -18.87 -3.59
CA THR A 163 0.15 -18.87 -4.18
C THR A 163 0.73 -20.29 -4.28
N TYR A 164 0.47 -21.14 -3.28
CA TYR A 164 0.80 -22.56 -3.31
C TYR A 164 0.11 -23.29 -4.46
N GLU A 165 -1.20 -23.13 -4.59
CA GLU A 165 -1.97 -23.85 -5.60
C GLU A 165 -1.72 -23.34 -7.02
N MET A 166 -1.55 -22.02 -7.20
CA MET A 166 -1.40 -21.41 -8.51
C MET A 166 0.03 -21.48 -9.07
N LEU A 167 1.04 -21.41 -8.19
CA LEU A 167 2.46 -21.33 -8.55
C LEU A 167 3.31 -22.45 -7.97
N GLY A 168 2.77 -23.32 -7.10
CA GLY A 168 3.52 -24.43 -6.51
C GLY A 168 4.57 -24.01 -5.51
N ILE A 169 4.40 -22.86 -4.86
CA ILE A 169 5.32 -22.35 -3.83
C ILE A 169 4.85 -22.85 -2.47
N THR A 170 5.69 -23.62 -1.78
CA THR A 170 5.34 -24.22 -0.49
C THR A 170 5.65 -23.28 0.68
N PHE A 171 4.65 -23.00 1.52
CA PHE A 171 4.77 -22.18 2.73
C PHE A 171 4.87 -23.08 3.97
N LYS A 172 6.08 -23.24 4.49
CA LYS A 172 6.37 -24.11 5.65
C LYS A 172 5.76 -23.53 6.92
N GLY A 173 5.04 -24.37 7.66
CA GLY A 173 4.38 -23.99 8.90
C GLY A 173 2.95 -23.46 8.73
N HIS A 174 2.46 -23.33 7.49
CA HIS A 174 1.07 -22.93 7.26
C HIS A 174 0.11 -24.00 7.82
N PRO A 175 -0.89 -23.66 8.66
CA PRO A 175 -1.67 -24.68 9.37
C PRO A 175 -2.53 -25.57 8.48
N ASP A 176 -2.96 -25.07 7.32
CA ASP A 176 -3.72 -25.85 6.33
C ASP A 176 -3.35 -25.42 4.91
N LEU A 177 -2.39 -26.10 4.29
CA LEU A 177 -1.94 -25.82 2.92
C LEU A 177 -2.65 -26.69 1.87
N ARG A 178 -3.89 -27.12 2.12
CA ARG A 178 -4.69 -27.83 1.10
C ARG A 178 -5.14 -26.89 -0.01
N ARG A 179 -5.30 -27.45 -1.21
CA ARG A 179 -5.91 -26.81 -2.40
C ARG A 179 -7.31 -26.26 -2.09
N MET A 180 -7.67 -25.14 -2.71
CA MET A 180 -8.92 -24.42 -2.45
C MET A 180 -9.66 -23.99 -3.73
N PHE A 181 -8.94 -23.68 -4.80
CA PHE A 181 -9.50 -23.03 -5.99
C PHE A 181 -9.66 -23.96 -7.19
N LEU A 182 -8.67 -24.82 -7.43
CA LEU A 182 -8.63 -25.67 -8.60
C LEU A 182 -9.38 -26.98 -8.35
N PRO A 183 -9.98 -27.55 -9.41
CA PRO A 183 -10.48 -28.91 -9.39
C PRO A 183 -9.39 -29.93 -8.99
N GLU A 184 -9.82 -31.07 -8.44
CA GLU A 184 -8.90 -32.11 -7.96
C GLU A 184 -7.98 -32.66 -9.06
N ASP A 185 -8.45 -32.69 -10.31
CA ASP A 185 -7.71 -33.17 -11.49
C ASP A 185 -6.60 -32.21 -11.96
N PHE A 186 -6.50 -31.00 -11.40
CA PHE A 186 -5.40 -30.06 -11.67
C PHE A 186 -4.17 -30.27 -10.78
N GLU A 187 -3.99 -31.47 -10.24
CA GLU A 187 -2.86 -31.78 -9.36
C GLU A 187 -1.51 -31.73 -10.10
N GLY A 188 -0.52 -31.07 -9.50
CA GLY A 188 0.81 -30.89 -10.09
C GLY A 188 0.84 -29.91 -11.28
N VAL A 189 -0.27 -29.24 -11.57
CA VAL A 189 -0.39 -28.25 -12.63
C VAL A 189 -0.57 -26.87 -12.01
N TYR A 190 0.33 -25.95 -12.35
CA TYR A 190 0.37 -24.61 -11.78
C TYR A 190 -0.01 -23.57 -12.84
N PRO A 191 -1.29 -23.15 -12.92
CA PRO A 191 -1.81 -22.38 -14.06
C PRO A 191 -1.21 -20.99 -14.19
N LEU A 192 -0.70 -20.39 -13.11
CA LEU A 192 -0.05 -19.07 -13.17
C LEU A 192 1.45 -19.14 -13.53
N ARG A 193 2.01 -20.35 -13.67
CA ARG A 193 3.38 -20.50 -14.19
C ARG A 193 3.44 -20.18 -15.67
N LYS A 194 4.49 -19.50 -16.12
CA LYS A 194 4.65 -19.13 -17.55
C LYS A 194 4.88 -20.35 -18.46
N SER A 195 5.29 -21.47 -17.88
CA SER A 195 5.40 -22.75 -18.58
C SER A 195 4.05 -23.38 -18.90
N PHE A 196 2.98 -23.01 -18.18
CA PHE A 196 1.64 -23.55 -18.41
C PHE A 196 1.09 -23.11 -19.76
N LYS A 197 0.50 -24.05 -20.51
CA LYS A 197 -0.10 -23.80 -21.83
C LYS A 197 -1.61 -24.02 -21.73
N VAL A 198 -2.37 -22.96 -21.99
CA VAL A 198 -3.82 -23.02 -22.07
C VAL A 198 -4.20 -23.79 -23.35
N LYS A 199 -5.09 -24.77 -23.23
CA LYS A 199 -5.66 -25.44 -24.40
C LYS A 199 -6.50 -24.43 -25.17
N GLN A 200 -6.14 -24.18 -26.43
CA GLN A 200 -6.95 -23.35 -27.30
C GLN A 200 -8.03 -24.23 -27.93
N GLU A 201 -9.29 -24.02 -27.55
CA GLU A 201 -10.41 -24.65 -28.23
C GLU A 201 -10.73 -23.84 -29.49
N ALA A 202 -10.54 -24.44 -30.66
CA ALA A 202 -10.92 -23.83 -31.93
C ALA A 202 -12.29 -24.34 -32.34
N LEU A 203 -13.25 -23.43 -32.52
CA LEU A 203 -14.50 -23.71 -33.21
C LEU A 203 -14.23 -23.65 -34.72
N PHE A 204 -14.04 -24.81 -35.34
CA PHE A 204 -14.00 -24.90 -36.79
C PHE A 204 -15.43 -24.78 -37.31
N ILE A 205 -15.77 -23.63 -37.89
CA ILE A 205 -17.02 -23.46 -38.64
C ILE A 205 -16.70 -23.86 -40.08
N ASP A 206 -17.11 -25.07 -40.47
CA ASP A 206 -17.10 -25.45 -41.88
C ASP A 206 -18.05 -24.52 -42.64
N LYS A 207 -17.49 -23.64 -43.48
CA LYS A 207 -18.29 -22.95 -44.49
C LYS A 207 -18.65 -23.97 -45.56
N GLN A 208 -19.91 -24.41 -45.58
CA GLN A 208 -20.44 -25.13 -46.74
C GLN A 208 -20.30 -24.22 -47.97
N ALA A 209 -19.68 -24.77 -49.02
CA ALA A 209 -19.38 -24.10 -50.28
C ALA A 209 -20.64 -23.89 -51.13
#